data_AF-A0A8H6X6M8-F1
#
_entry.id   AF-A0A8H6X6M8-F1
#
_cell.length_a   1.000
_cell.length_b   1.000
_cell.length_c   1.000
_cell.angle_alpha   90.00
_cell.angle_beta   90.00
_cell.angle_gamma   90.00
#
_symmetry.space_group_name_H-M   'P 1'
#
loop_
_entity.id
_entity.type
_entity.pdbx_description
1 polymer ?
#
loop_
_entity_poly.entity_id
_entity_poly.type
_entity_poly.pdbx_seq_one_letter_code
_entity_poly.pdbx_strand_id
1 'polypeptide(L)'
;MEQGRISPSLVWSGFLGGTNRKQNISSDELHANFPIALSAFYPLRRLILSTVAQTIIMSESPELHIDFNRDPLIAPTHDSPHILIIGAGIVGMSAAWTLLDSGYKVTVLASHFADRVNGDRLTSQIAGALWEYPPAVCGHTSDVEALEIAKRWAMVSYHVFKYMAATPYLSDEYAVVMRDAIFFFEKPVNEDAKHLRKMREIERSGVSGFLHDKNLTHPFGIDNSKYVDAYKLRSPMIDTDVALTKITKLVKSKGAQFITLTLTGKLVDQEADLLQKYSADAIVNATGLGSWELAGDENVYPLRGAMIRVVNNNQHFKKVTTALAVSAEAEGNIETKFIFIVPRGDGILYTGGFSEPDKTDRLVEDDPKIEEMAKDDERFLPGLDTSHRDPAYPVAQGLRPARHGDVLCQRELTYPLPGGRKGYSRIVHCYGHAGSGWSLSFGSALEVKTLINSALAGEVPEPMHKQAPSAISREQVADLKMLAPTRAKWDGRKFKY
;
A
#
# COMPACT_ATOMS: atom_id res chain seq x y z
N MET A 1 -45.32 57.46 3.19
CA MET A 1 -46.77 57.29 2.99
C MET A 1 -46.94 55.79 2.69
N GLU A 2 -47.28 54.95 3.67
CA GLU A 2 -48.60 54.83 4.33
C GLU A 2 -49.68 54.38 3.36
N GLN A 3 -50.59 53.44 3.65
CA GLN A 3 -50.80 52.37 4.66
C GLN A 3 -51.66 51.31 3.89
N GLY A 4 -51.77 50.01 4.17
CA GLY A 4 -51.74 49.24 5.42
C GLY A 4 -53.02 48.36 5.50
N ARG A 5 -53.09 47.46 6.50
CA ARG A 5 -54.24 46.59 6.92
C ARG A 5 -54.38 45.20 6.26
N ILE A 6 -54.86 44.14 6.93
CA ILE A 6 -55.08 43.78 8.37
C ILE A 6 -55.23 42.22 8.41
N SER A 7 -54.90 41.54 9.53
CA SER A 7 -55.30 40.14 9.80
C SER A 7 -56.43 40.10 10.86
N PRO A 8 -57.20 39.00 11.04
CA PRO A 8 -56.68 37.91 11.89
C PRO A 8 -57.24 36.49 11.62
N SER A 9 -56.74 35.56 12.43
CA SER A 9 -57.13 34.15 12.60
C SER A 9 -58.61 33.88 12.95
N LEU A 10 -59.09 32.67 12.63
CA LEU A 10 -60.02 31.95 13.50
C LEU A 10 -59.63 30.47 13.65
N VAL A 11 -60.15 29.84 14.70
CA VAL A 11 -59.71 28.55 15.26
C VAL A 11 -60.95 27.71 15.64
N TRP A 12 -60.75 26.39 15.72
CA TRP A 12 -61.48 25.38 16.55
C TRP A 12 -62.54 24.45 15.95
N SER A 13 -62.38 23.15 16.29
CA SER A 13 -63.39 22.07 16.50
C SER A 13 -64.37 21.69 15.37
N GLY A 14 -64.77 20.43 15.17
CA GLY A 14 -64.54 19.17 15.92
C GLY A 14 -65.79 18.27 15.84
N PHE A 15 -65.66 16.98 16.24
CA PHE A 15 -66.66 15.91 16.58
C PHE A 15 -66.14 14.56 16.02
N LEU A 16 -65.74 13.54 16.83
CA LEU A 16 -66.46 12.68 17.81
C LEU A 16 -67.19 11.49 17.13
N GLY A 17 -67.27 10.28 17.71
CA GLY A 17 -66.72 9.71 18.97
C GLY A 17 -65.87 8.44 18.72
N GLY A 18 -65.33 7.70 19.69
CA GLY A 18 -65.87 7.24 20.98
C GLY A 18 -65.97 5.69 20.92
N THR A 19 -65.63 4.86 21.92
CA THR A 19 -65.56 5.04 23.38
C THR A 19 -64.60 4.06 24.08
N ASN A 20 -64.15 4.42 25.29
CA ASN A 20 -63.38 3.58 26.24
C ASN A 20 -64.11 2.31 26.73
N ARG A 21 -63.34 1.31 27.19
CA ARG A 21 -63.51 0.70 28.54
C ARG A 21 -62.26 -0.07 29.02
N LYS A 22 -61.88 0.16 30.29
CA LYS A 22 -61.03 -0.74 31.11
C LYS A 22 -61.95 -1.63 31.97
N GLN A 23 -61.50 -2.83 32.34
CA GLN A 23 -61.96 -3.51 33.56
C GLN A 23 -60.97 -4.61 34.02
N ASN A 24 -60.72 -4.70 35.33
CA ASN A 24 -59.98 -5.76 36.03
C ASN A 24 -60.97 -6.62 36.85
N ILE A 25 -61.01 -7.95 36.68
CA ILE A 25 -61.62 -9.02 37.52
C ILE A 25 -60.94 -10.36 37.07
N SER A 26 -60.52 -11.35 37.87
CA SER A 26 -60.24 -11.54 39.31
C SER A 26 -59.22 -12.70 39.48
N SER A 27 -59.00 -13.19 40.71
CA SER A 27 -58.48 -14.54 41.01
C SER A 27 -59.59 -15.61 40.95
N ASP A 28 -59.23 -16.90 40.84
CA ASP A 28 -59.47 -17.91 41.89
C ASP A 28 -58.87 -19.31 41.55
N GLU A 29 -58.15 -19.84 42.56
CA GLU A 29 -57.96 -21.23 43.04
C GLU A 29 -57.96 -22.49 42.13
N LEU A 30 -56.89 -23.30 42.24
CA LEU A 30 -56.93 -24.70 42.77
C LEU A 30 -55.52 -25.34 42.91
N HIS A 31 -55.24 -25.85 44.12
CA HIS A 31 -54.26 -26.84 44.62
C HIS A 31 -53.37 -27.64 43.61
N ALA A 32 -52.14 -28.10 43.93
CA ALA A 32 -51.60 -28.51 45.24
C ALA A 32 -50.04 -28.59 45.35
N ASN A 33 -49.57 -28.74 46.60
CA ASN A 33 -48.32 -29.40 47.08
C ASN A 33 -46.96 -28.68 47.08
N PHE A 34 -46.63 -28.22 48.30
CA PHE A 34 -45.32 -27.96 48.92
C PHE A 34 -44.55 -29.29 49.22
N PRO A 35 -43.22 -29.31 49.54
CA PRO A 35 -42.63 -28.57 50.67
C PRO A 35 -41.30 -27.82 50.45
N ILE A 36 -41.02 -27.01 51.48
CA ILE A 36 -39.96 -26.01 51.65
C ILE A 36 -38.67 -26.66 52.17
N ALA A 37 -37.51 -26.14 51.74
CA ALA A 37 -36.32 -26.05 52.61
C ALA A 37 -35.51 -24.77 52.27
N LEU A 38 -35.44 -23.83 53.22
CA LEU A 38 -34.51 -22.69 53.16
C LEU A 38 -33.15 -23.10 53.74
N SER A 39 -32.04 -22.77 53.07
CA SER A 39 -30.80 -22.37 53.77
C SER A 39 -29.77 -21.66 52.88
N ALA A 40 -29.61 -20.35 53.12
CA ALA A 40 -28.37 -19.58 53.14
C ALA A 40 -27.52 -19.28 51.87
N PHE A 41 -26.87 -18.10 51.94
CA PHE A 41 -25.76 -17.55 51.13
C PHE A 41 -26.01 -16.96 49.72
N TYR A 42 -25.95 -15.62 49.65
CA TYR A 42 -25.35 -14.86 48.54
C TYR A 42 -23.80 -14.85 48.68
N PRO A 43 -23.00 -14.49 47.64
CA PRO A 43 -23.26 -14.49 46.21
C PRO A 43 -22.18 -15.23 45.38
N LEU A 44 -22.54 -15.97 44.31
CA LEU A 44 -21.58 -16.42 43.30
C LEU A 44 -21.77 -15.73 41.94
N ARG A 45 -20.96 -14.69 41.70
CA ARG A 45 -20.60 -14.22 40.35
C ARG A 45 -19.14 -14.59 40.06
N ARG A 46 -18.88 -15.89 39.82
CA ARG A 46 -17.66 -16.42 39.18
C ARG A 46 -17.92 -17.88 38.77
N LEU A 47 -17.13 -18.37 37.82
CA LEU A 47 -17.06 -19.77 37.36
C LEU A 47 -18.13 -20.28 36.36
N ILE A 48 -18.24 -19.63 35.19
CA ILE A 48 -18.50 -20.33 33.91
C ILE A 48 -17.51 -19.79 32.86
N LEU A 49 -16.23 -20.17 33.00
CA LEU A 49 -15.15 -19.86 32.05
C LEU A 49 -14.01 -20.90 32.22
N SER A 50 -14.26 -22.18 31.88
CA SER A 50 -13.20 -23.21 31.90
C SER A 50 -13.46 -24.45 31.03
N THR A 51 -14.21 -24.35 29.92
CA THR A 51 -14.38 -25.51 28.99
C THR A 51 -14.62 -25.14 27.52
N VAL A 52 -14.03 -24.04 27.03
CA VAL A 52 -13.88 -23.80 25.57
C VAL A 52 -12.42 -23.50 25.27
N ALA A 53 -11.58 -24.48 25.59
CA ALA A 53 -10.15 -24.47 25.33
C ALA A 53 -9.77 -25.78 24.62
N GLN A 54 -10.12 -25.91 23.34
CA GLN A 54 -9.43 -26.75 22.36
C GLN A 54 -9.94 -26.48 20.94
N THR A 55 -9.02 -26.54 19.98
CA THR A 55 -9.27 -26.53 18.53
C THR A 55 -9.74 -25.22 17.90
N ILE A 56 -9.02 -24.12 18.17
CA ILE A 56 -8.80 -23.13 17.10
C ILE A 56 -7.80 -23.77 16.14
N ILE A 57 -8.27 -24.17 14.95
CA ILE A 57 -7.36 -24.39 13.81
C ILE A 57 -6.93 -22.99 13.39
N MET A 58 -5.76 -22.56 13.85
CA MET A 58 -5.16 -21.32 13.39
C MET A 58 -4.86 -21.49 11.91
N SER A 59 -5.46 -20.65 11.06
CA SER A 59 -5.07 -20.60 9.65
C SER A 59 -3.61 -20.14 9.57
N GLU A 60 -2.73 -20.97 9.02
CA GLU A 60 -1.27 -20.73 8.92
C GLU A 60 -0.89 -19.58 7.96
N SER A 61 -1.83 -18.71 7.61
CA SER A 61 -1.58 -17.49 6.84
C SER A 61 -1.11 -16.38 7.78
N PRO A 62 0.07 -15.75 7.56
CA PRO A 62 0.52 -14.66 8.41
C PRO A 62 -0.41 -13.46 8.28
N GLU A 63 -1.04 -13.06 9.38
CA GLU A 63 -1.95 -11.90 9.41
C GLU A 63 -1.17 -10.58 9.53
N LEU A 64 -1.56 -9.59 8.70
CA LEU A 64 -1.08 -8.22 8.81
C LEU A 64 -1.80 -7.53 9.98
N HIS A 65 -1.11 -7.46 11.12
CA HIS A 65 -1.57 -6.72 12.29
C HIS A 65 -1.17 -5.24 12.12
N ILE A 66 -2.14 -4.39 11.76
CA ILE A 66 -1.99 -2.94 11.81
C ILE A 66 -3.26 -2.30 12.40
N ASP A 67 -3.06 -1.27 13.23
CA ASP A 67 -4.10 -0.43 13.81
C ASP A 67 -3.68 1.05 13.65
N PHE A 68 -4.66 1.91 13.38
CA PHE A 68 -4.50 3.35 13.21
C PHE A 68 -4.51 4.14 14.54
N ASN A 69 -4.86 3.48 15.64
CA ASN A 69 -4.73 4.00 17.00
C ASN A 69 -3.27 4.37 17.32
N ARG A 70 -3.08 5.37 18.20
CA ARG A 70 -1.74 5.83 18.59
C ARG A 70 -0.95 4.81 19.37
N ASP A 71 -1.62 3.96 20.13
CA ASP A 71 -1.04 2.85 20.87
C ASP A 71 -0.86 1.62 19.94
N PRO A 72 0.07 0.70 20.23
CA PRO A 72 0.17 -0.58 19.56
C PRO A 72 -1.09 -1.45 19.74
N LEU A 73 -1.52 -2.16 18.69
CA LEU A 73 -2.61 -3.14 18.75
C LEU A 73 -2.31 -4.25 19.78
N ILE A 74 -1.08 -4.73 19.79
CA ILE A 74 -0.53 -5.61 20.83
C ILE A 74 0.54 -4.80 21.56
N ALA A 75 0.31 -4.49 22.84
CA ALA A 75 1.29 -3.75 23.64
C ALA A 75 2.55 -4.61 23.89
N PRO A 76 3.77 -4.06 23.70
CA PRO A 76 5.00 -4.78 24.00
C PRO A 76 5.16 -5.01 25.52
N THR A 77 5.71 -6.16 25.89
CA THR A 77 6.04 -6.52 27.27
C THR A 77 7.51 -6.22 27.59
N HIS A 78 7.93 -6.49 28.84
CA HIS A 78 9.35 -6.47 29.21
C HIS A 78 10.19 -7.38 28.31
N ASP A 79 9.67 -8.56 27.96
CA ASP A 79 10.38 -9.61 27.22
C ASP A 79 10.12 -9.57 25.70
N SER A 80 9.33 -8.60 25.21
CA SER A 80 9.11 -8.40 23.77
C SER A 80 10.44 -8.15 23.03
N PRO A 81 10.69 -8.84 21.90
CA PRO A 81 11.89 -8.64 21.09
C PRO A 81 12.01 -7.21 20.57
N HIS A 82 13.23 -6.73 20.41
CA HIS A 82 13.54 -5.38 19.95
C HIS A 82 14.17 -5.41 18.55
N ILE A 83 13.54 -4.76 17.58
CA ILE A 83 13.99 -4.74 16.19
C ILE A 83 14.62 -3.37 15.87
N LEU A 84 15.84 -3.39 15.30
CA LEU A 84 16.50 -2.20 14.74
C LEU A 84 16.17 -2.11 13.25
N ILE A 85 15.46 -1.07 12.84
CA ILE A 85 15.11 -0.82 11.44
C ILE A 85 15.99 0.29 10.90
N ILE A 86 16.69 0.04 9.80
CA ILE A 86 17.61 0.97 9.16
C ILE A 86 16.95 1.47 7.87
N GLY A 87 16.61 2.76 7.85
CA GLY A 87 15.88 3.43 6.77
C GLY A 87 14.46 3.87 7.18
N ALA A 88 14.11 5.12 6.85
CA ALA A 88 12.83 5.75 7.20
C ALA A 88 11.94 6.09 5.97
N GLY A 89 12.21 5.47 4.82
CA GLY A 89 11.29 5.48 3.69
C GLY A 89 10.03 4.64 3.96
N ILE A 90 9.09 4.61 3.01
CA ILE A 90 7.80 3.91 3.20
C ILE A 90 7.97 2.43 3.59
N VAL A 91 8.97 1.73 3.05
CA VAL A 91 9.26 0.32 3.37
C VAL A 91 9.69 0.13 4.83
N GLY A 92 10.57 0.99 5.33
CA GLY A 92 10.99 0.95 6.74
C GLY A 92 9.89 1.39 7.69
N MET A 93 9.08 2.38 7.29
CA MET A 93 7.94 2.87 8.08
C MET A 93 6.78 1.86 8.14
N SER A 94 6.45 1.16 7.05
CA SER A 94 5.43 0.10 7.09
C SER A 94 5.91 -1.11 7.89
N ALA A 95 7.18 -1.51 7.75
CA ALA A 95 7.78 -2.56 8.59
C ALA A 95 7.75 -2.17 10.08
N ALA A 96 8.13 -0.93 10.43
CA ALA A 96 8.08 -0.42 11.80
C ALA A 96 6.67 -0.47 12.38
N TRP A 97 5.67 -0.03 11.61
CA TRP A 97 4.26 -0.07 12.02
C TRP A 97 3.80 -1.52 12.28
N THR A 98 3.96 -2.42 11.31
CA THR A 98 3.55 -3.82 11.42
C THR A 98 4.21 -4.55 12.60
N LEU A 99 5.47 -4.23 12.89
CA LEU A 99 6.19 -4.79 14.04
C LEU A 99 5.71 -4.20 15.37
N LEU A 100 5.50 -2.88 15.48
CA LEU A 100 4.94 -2.28 16.70
C LEU A 100 3.57 -2.88 17.03
N ASP A 101 2.65 -2.93 16.06
CA ASP A 101 1.31 -3.50 16.26
C ASP A 101 1.29 -5.03 16.47
N SER A 102 2.41 -5.71 16.20
CA SER A 102 2.60 -7.11 16.54
C SER A 102 3.28 -7.33 17.90
N GLY A 103 3.49 -6.28 18.70
CA GLY A 103 4.02 -6.38 20.07
C GLY A 103 5.54 -6.33 20.19
N TYR A 104 6.26 -5.87 19.17
CA TYR A 104 7.72 -5.72 19.18
C TYR A 104 8.10 -4.32 19.66
N LYS A 105 9.28 -4.19 20.28
CA LYS A 105 9.92 -2.88 20.45
C LYS A 105 10.64 -2.53 19.15
N VAL A 106 10.64 -1.26 18.76
CA VAL A 106 11.29 -0.83 17.50
C VAL A 106 12.15 0.40 17.72
N THR A 107 13.37 0.37 17.17
CA THR A 107 14.20 1.57 16.95
C THR A 107 14.36 1.77 15.46
N VAL A 108 14.02 2.95 14.95
CA VAL A 108 14.28 3.34 13.56
C VAL A 108 15.51 4.24 13.51
N LEU A 109 16.51 3.83 12.74
CA LEU A 109 17.74 4.54 12.48
C LEU A 109 17.75 4.99 11.01
N ALA A 110 17.92 6.28 10.75
CA ALA A 110 18.01 6.82 9.38
C ALA A 110 18.84 8.09 9.33
N SER A 111 19.42 8.41 8.17
CA SER A 111 20.16 9.67 7.98
C SER A 111 19.25 10.90 8.05
N HIS A 112 17.97 10.75 7.71
CA HIS A 112 16.91 11.74 7.83
C HIS A 112 15.53 11.05 7.86
N PHE A 113 14.51 11.78 8.27
CA PHE A 113 13.11 11.33 8.37
C PHE A 113 12.21 12.22 7.51
N ALA A 114 10.97 11.80 7.26
CA ALA A 114 10.01 12.55 6.46
C ALA A 114 9.62 13.90 7.10
N ASP A 115 10.13 15.01 6.55
CA ASP A 115 9.71 16.36 6.89
C ASP A 115 9.10 17.07 5.68
N ARG A 116 8.12 17.94 5.94
CA ARG A 116 7.48 18.82 4.95
C ARG A 116 8.03 20.24 4.97
N VAL A 117 8.68 20.64 6.07
CA VAL A 117 9.08 22.04 6.31
C VAL A 117 10.55 22.27 5.94
N ASN A 118 11.46 21.36 6.33
CA ASN A 118 12.89 21.53 6.14
C ASN A 118 13.49 20.40 5.28
N GLY A 119 14.51 20.74 4.49
CA GLY A 119 15.37 19.78 3.80
C GLY A 119 14.79 19.12 2.53
N ASP A 120 15.64 18.32 1.89
CA ASP A 120 15.27 17.49 0.75
C ASP A 120 14.25 16.43 1.14
N ARG A 121 13.35 16.11 0.20
CA ARG A 121 12.33 15.07 0.36
C ARG A 121 12.92 13.68 0.15
N LEU A 122 12.51 12.72 0.97
CA LEU A 122 12.76 11.29 0.71
C LEU A 122 12.16 10.89 -0.64
N THR A 123 12.77 9.93 -1.36
CA THR A 123 12.16 9.33 -2.57
C THR A 123 10.71 8.89 -2.32
N SER A 124 10.42 8.38 -1.11
CA SER A 124 9.06 8.02 -0.67
C SER A 124 8.09 9.19 -0.55
N GLN A 125 8.54 10.43 -0.30
CA GLN A 125 7.72 11.67 -0.32
C GLN A 125 7.64 12.32 -1.70
N ILE A 126 8.47 11.88 -2.66
CA ILE A 126 8.49 12.44 -4.03
C ILE A 126 7.57 11.65 -4.96
N ALA A 127 7.47 10.33 -4.77
CA ALA A 127 6.64 9.42 -5.57
C ALA A 127 5.18 9.88 -5.69
N GLY A 128 4.53 9.61 -6.84
CA GLY A 128 3.19 10.11 -7.19
C GLY A 128 2.17 10.18 -6.04
N ALA A 129 1.71 9.06 -5.47
CA ALA A 129 1.85 7.69 -5.95
C ALA A 129 0.47 7.13 -6.34
N LEU A 130 0.41 6.53 -7.52
CA LEU A 130 -0.68 5.66 -7.94
C LEU A 130 -0.35 4.25 -7.45
N TRP A 131 -1.29 3.58 -6.78
CA TRP A 131 -1.16 2.13 -6.57
C TRP A 131 -1.35 1.42 -7.92
N GLU A 132 -0.50 0.44 -8.19
CA GLU A 132 -0.54 -0.32 -9.44
C GLU A 132 -0.40 -1.82 -9.15
N TYR A 133 -1.21 -2.62 -9.85
CA TYR A 133 -1.02 -4.06 -9.90
C TYR A 133 0.25 -4.38 -10.71
N PRO A 134 1.23 -5.13 -10.17
CA PRO A 134 2.52 -5.37 -10.82
C PRO A 134 2.42 -6.09 -12.18
N PRO A 135 3.35 -5.85 -13.12
CA PRO A 135 4.39 -4.81 -13.09
C PRO A 135 3.80 -3.39 -13.24
N ALA A 136 4.40 -2.38 -12.58
CA ALA A 136 3.95 -0.98 -12.65
C ALA A 136 4.38 -0.28 -13.96
N VAL A 137 3.79 0.87 -14.30
CA VAL A 137 4.06 1.68 -15.52
C VAL A 137 5.55 1.95 -15.77
N CYS A 138 6.33 2.14 -14.71
CA CYS A 138 7.78 2.34 -14.75
C CYS A 138 8.59 1.18 -14.14
N GLY A 139 7.93 0.06 -13.83
CA GLY A 139 8.52 -1.10 -13.18
C GLY A 139 8.68 -2.26 -14.14
N HIS A 140 9.90 -2.49 -14.61
CA HIS A 140 10.24 -3.76 -15.26
C HIS A 140 10.31 -4.88 -14.22
N THR A 141 10.13 -6.11 -14.67
CA THR A 141 10.36 -7.31 -13.86
C THR A 141 11.13 -8.32 -14.70
N SER A 142 12.25 -8.77 -14.14
CA SER A 142 13.13 -9.79 -14.74
C SER A 142 12.91 -11.19 -14.16
N ASP A 143 12.24 -11.29 -13.00
CA ASP A 143 12.04 -12.53 -12.26
C ASP A 143 10.54 -12.80 -12.06
N VAL A 144 10.06 -13.92 -12.59
CA VAL A 144 8.64 -14.34 -12.52
C VAL A 144 8.23 -14.66 -11.07
N GLU A 145 9.12 -15.20 -10.25
CA GLU A 145 8.83 -15.54 -8.85
C GLU A 145 8.78 -14.26 -7.99
N ALA A 146 9.70 -13.33 -8.21
CA ALA A 146 9.64 -11.99 -7.61
C ALA A 146 8.37 -11.24 -8.01
N LEU A 147 7.92 -11.37 -9.27
CA LEU A 147 6.65 -10.80 -9.74
C LEU A 147 5.43 -11.38 -9.01
N GLU A 148 5.34 -12.71 -8.85
CA GLU A 148 4.19 -13.31 -8.15
C GLU A 148 4.20 -12.98 -6.63
N ILE A 149 5.38 -12.83 -6.02
CA ILE A 149 5.51 -12.26 -4.66
C ILE A 149 4.99 -10.81 -4.65
N ALA A 150 5.47 -9.97 -5.56
CA ALA A 150 5.08 -8.55 -5.63
C ALA A 150 3.58 -8.38 -5.84
N LYS A 151 2.91 -9.21 -6.65
CA LYS A 151 1.44 -9.16 -6.81
C LYS A 151 0.69 -9.42 -5.50
N ARG A 152 1.12 -10.43 -4.72
CA ARG A 152 0.54 -10.70 -3.38
C ARG A 152 0.75 -9.50 -2.45
N TRP A 153 1.96 -8.94 -2.41
CA TRP A 153 2.24 -7.75 -1.60
C TRP A 153 1.46 -6.50 -2.06
N ALA A 154 1.23 -6.37 -3.37
CA ALA A 154 0.43 -5.30 -3.93
C ALA A 154 -1.03 -5.37 -3.46
N MET A 155 -1.63 -6.57 -3.46
CA MET A 155 -3.00 -6.75 -2.99
C MET A 155 -3.15 -6.52 -1.48
N VAL A 156 -2.19 -6.95 -0.65
CA VAL A 156 -2.18 -6.60 0.78
C VAL A 156 -2.20 -5.08 0.96
N SER A 157 -1.31 -4.37 0.27
CA SER A 157 -1.23 -2.90 0.34
C SER A 157 -2.48 -2.21 -0.23
N TYR A 158 -3.07 -2.76 -1.31
CA TYR A 158 -4.35 -2.30 -1.88
C TYR A 158 -5.46 -2.28 -0.82
N HIS A 159 -5.60 -3.36 -0.06
CA HIS A 159 -6.63 -3.46 0.97
C HIS A 159 -6.41 -2.49 2.13
N VAL A 160 -5.16 -2.27 2.55
CA VAL A 160 -4.81 -1.25 3.57
C VAL A 160 -5.17 0.16 3.09
N PHE A 161 -4.75 0.55 1.88
CA PHE A 161 -5.05 1.88 1.34
C PHE A 161 -6.55 2.06 1.01
N LYS A 162 -7.23 0.99 0.57
CA LYS A 162 -8.69 0.99 0.38
C LYS A 162 -9.44 1.20 1.70
N TYR A 163 -8.95 0.64 2.81
CA TYR A 163 -9.52 0.87 4.14
C TYR A 163 -9.28 2.31 4.63
N MET A 164 -8.07 2.86 4.45
CA MET A 164 -7.77 4.28 4.71
C MET A 164 -8.73 5.20 3.94
N ALA A 165 -8.87 4.98 2.63
CA ALA A 165 -9.72 5.80 1.77
C ALA A 165 -11.23 5.61 2.01
N ALA A 166 -11.67 4.46 2.53
CA ALA A 166 -13.08 4.22 2.87
C ALA A 166 -13.50 4.86 4.20
N THR A 167 -12.53 5.29 5.02
CA THR A 167 -12.76 5.82 6.37
C THR A 167 -12.45 7.32 6.36
N PRO A 168 -13.44 8.24 6.42
CA PRO A 168 -13.24 9.66 6.12
C PRO A 168 -12.07 10.32 6.87
N TYR A 169 -11.97 10.12 8.19
CA TYR A 169 -10.88 10.72 8.98
C TYR A 169 -9.49 10.17 8.62
N LEU A 170 -9.38 8.89 8.18
CA LEU A 170 -8.13 8.31 7.70
C LEU A 170 -7.81 8.77 6.28
N SER A 171 -8.82 8.94 5.43
CA SER A 171 -8.66 9.48 4.08
C SER A 171 -8.09 10.90 4.13
N ASP A 172 -8.63 11.75 5.02
CA ASP A 172 -8.13 13.11 5.27
C ASP A 172 -6.75 13.10 5.96
N GLU A 173 -6.56 12.27 7.00
CA GLU A 173 -5.31 12.26 7.77
C GLU A 173 -4.12 11.74 6.95
N TYR A 174 -4.29 10.65 6.20
CA TYR A 174 -3.22 10.04 5.40
C TYR A 174 -3.22 10.49 3.94
N ALA A 175 -4.17 11.34 3.53
CA ALA A 175 -4.34 11.81 2.15
C ALA A 175 -4.40 10.67 1.11
N VAL A 176 -5.13 9.61 1.45
CA VAL A 176 -5.35 8.42 0.61
C VAL A 176 -6.79 8.42 0.11
N VAL A 177 -6.97 8.39 -1.20
CA VAL A 177 -8.30 8.40 -1.84
C VAL A 177 -8.40 7.32 -2.91
N MET A 178 -9.55 6.66 -3.02
CA MET A 178 -9.86 5.80 -4.16
C MET A 178 -10.32 6.66 -5.33
N ARG A 179 -9.69 6.53 -6.49
CA ARG A 179 -10.04 7.25 -7.73
C ARG A 179 -9.99 6.31 -8.92
N ASP A 180 -10.59 6.72 -10.04
CA ASP A 180 -10.50 5.96 -11.30
C ASP A 180 -9.07 6.11 -11.84
N ALA A 181 -8.45 4.99 -12.22
CA ALA A 181 -7.18 4.95 -12.94
C ALA A 181 -7.40 4.23 -14.27
N ILE A 182 -7.01 4.86 -15.38
CA ILE A 182 -7.20 4.37 -16.73
C ILE A 182 -5.84 4.17 -17.38
N PHE A 183 -5.62 2.98 -17.91
CA PHE A 183 -4.43 2.58 -18.64
C PHE A 183 -4.77 2.49 -20.12
N PHE A 184 -4.01 3.19 -20.96
CA PHE A 184 -4.23 3.32 -22.40
C PHE A 184 -3.14 2.60 -23.18
N PHE A 185 -3.50 2.03 -24.34
CA PHE A 185 -2.63 1.17 -25.13
C PHE A 185 -2.62 1.60 -26.60
N GLU A 186 -1.45 1.62 -27.23
CA GLU A 186 -1.28 1.93 -28.66
C GLU A 186 -1.65 0.74 -29.57
N LYS A 187 -1.85 -0.44 -28.98
CA LYS A 187 -2.29 -1.68 -29.64
C LYS A 187 -3.44 -2.30 -28.83
N PRO A 188 -4.36 -3.06 -29.45
CA PRO A 188 -5.39 -3.81 -28.72
C PRO A 188 -4.78 -4.71 -27.65
N VAL A 189 -5.33 -4.70 -26.43
CA VAL A 189 -4.75 -5.45 -25.28
C VAL A 189 -4.73 -6.95 -25.53
N ASN A 190 -5.60 -7.46 -26.39
CA ASN A 190 -5.65 -8.87 -26.79
C ASN A 190 -4.57 -9.28 -27.82
N GLU A 191 -3.86 -8.33 -28.45
CA GLU A 191 -2.74 -8.60 -29.36
C GLU A 191 -1.39 -8.71 -28.64
N ASP A 192 -1.27 -8.14 -27.43
CA ASP A 192 -0.10 -8.31 -26.56
C ASP A 192 -0.37 -9.34 -25.43
N ALA A 193 0.40 -10.42 -25.43
CA ALA A 193 0.22 -11.50 -24.45
C ALA A 193 0.54 -11.09 -23.00
N LYS A 194 1.45 -10.15 -22.77
CA LYS A 194 1.82 -9.65 -21.43
C LYS A 194 0.72 -8.75 -20.88
N HIS A 195 0.21 -7.82 -21.69
CA HIS A 195 -0.90 -6.94 -21.31
C HIS A 195 -2.20 -7.72 -21.13
N LEU A 196 -2.53 -8.66 -22.04
CA LEU A 196 -3.70 -9.54 -21.88
C LEU A 196 -3.64 -10.37 -20.60
N ARG A 197 -2.46 -10.91 -20.27
CA ARG A 197 -2.24 -11.63 -19.00
C ARG A 197 -2.48 -10.71 -17.80
N LYS A 198 -1.78 -9.56 -17.74
CA LYS A 198 -1.91 -8.60 -16.63
C LYS A 198 -3.36 -8.15 -16.44
N MET A 199 -4.06 -7.81 -17.53
CA MET A 199 -5.45 -7.37 -17.49
C MET A 199 -6.38 -8.44 -16.90
N ARG A 200 -6.25 -9.71 -17.34
CA ARG A 200 -7.03 -10.84 -16.81
C ARG A 200 -6.71 -11.19 -15.37
N GLU A 201 -5.48 -10.94 -14.92
CA GLU A 201 -5.11 -11.08 -13.51
C GLU A 201 -5.73 -9.97 -12.65
N ILE A 202 -5.73 -8.72 -13.12
CA ILE A 202 -6.41 -7.60 -12.46
C ILE A 202 -7.91 -7.90 -12.32
N GLU A 203 -8.57 -8.29 -13.41
CA GLU A 203 -9.99 -8.67 -13.46
C GLU A 203 -10.37 -9.71 -12.39
N ARG A 204 -9.46 -10.67 -12.13
CA ARG A 204 -9.67 -11.78 -11.17
C ARG A 204 -9.19 -11.49 -9.75
N SER A 205 -8.35 -10.47 -9.56
CA SER A 205 -7.70 -10.16 -8.27
C SER A 205 -8.64 -9.53 -7.23
N GLY A 206 -9.86 -9.12 -7.61
CA GLY A 206 -10.79 -8.43 -6.73
C GLY A 206 -10.55 -6.91 -6.60
N VAL A 207 -9.61 -6.35 -7.38
CA VAL A 207 -9.49 -4.90 -7.58
C VAL A 207 -10.83 -4.35 -8.06
N SER A 208 -11.33 -3.33 -7.37
CA SER A 208 -12.70 -2.85 -7.57
C SER A 208 -12.83 -1.98 -8.83
N GLY A 209 -14.00 -2.03 -9.47
CA GLY A 209 -14.32 -1.16 -10.61
C GLY A 209 -13.47 -1.39 -11.87
N PHE A 210 -12.99 -2.61 -12.07
CA PHE A 210 -12.37 -3.02 -13.33
C PHE A 210 -13.38 -2.89 -14.49
N LEU A 211 -12.94 -2.31 -15.61
CA LEU A 211 -13.70 -2.20 -16.86
C LEU A 211 -12.73 -2.11 -18.05
N HIS A 212 -12.81 -3.06 -18.98
CA HIS A 212 -12.13 -3.00 -20.28
C HIS A 212 -13.08 -2.39 -21.31
N ASP A 213 -12.78 -1.19 -21.81
CA ASP A 213 -13.58 -0.49 -22.83
C ASP A 213 -12.73 0.56 -23.56
N LYS A 214 -12.50 0.35 -24.86
CA LYS A 214 -11.77 1.30 -25.72
C LYS A 214 -12.37 2.70 -25.77
N ASN A 215 -13.64 2.90 -25.41
CA ASN A 215 -14.28 4.22 -25.39
C ASN A 215 -13.89 5.06 -24.16
N LEU A 216 -13.10 4.52 -23.20
CA LEU A 216 -12.62 5.23 -22.01
C LEU A 216 -11.77 6.48 -22.31
N THR A 217 -11.27 6.63 -23.54
CA THR A 217 -10.61 7.83 -24.08
C THR A 217 -11.57 9.01 -24.32
N HIS A 218 -12.81 8.73 -24.72
CA HIS A 218 -13.77 9.75 -25.19
C HIS A 218 -14.03 10.90 -24.20
N PRO A 219 -14.16 10.67 -22.87
CA PRO A 219 -14.42 11.76 -21.92
C PRO A 219 -13.27 12.76 -21.75
N PHE A 220 -12.08 12.42 -22.27
CA PHE A 220 -10.84 13.20 -22.14
C PHE A 220 -10.36 13.81 -23.46
N GLY A 221 -11.00 13.47 -24.59
CA GLY A 221 -10.57 13.91 -25.92
C GLY A 221 -9.25 13.28 -26.40
N ILE A 222 -8.79 12.21 -25.75
CA ILE A 222 -7.55 11.48 -26.11
C ILE A 222 -7.66 10.94 -27.54
N ASP A 223 -6.56 10.98 -28.28
CA ASP A 223 -6.51 10.55 -29.69
C ASP A 223 -6.72 9.02 -29.85
N ASN A 224 -7.93 8.64 -30.25
CA ASN A 224 -8.33 7.26 -30.55
C ASN A 224 -7.61 6.62 -31.75
N SER A 225 -6.94 7.40 -32.60
CA SER A 225 -6.13 6.86 -33.69
C SER A 225 -4.77 6.37 -33.21
N LYS A 226 -4.30 6.92 -32.07
CA LYS A 226 -3.08 6.50 -31.38
C LYS A 226 -3.37 5.52 -30.24
N TYR A 227 -4.32 5.82 -29.36
CA TYR A 227 -4.69 5.00 -28.20
C TYR A 227 -5.97 4.23 -28.49
N VAL A 228 -5.81 3.00 -28.96
CA VAL A 228 -6.89 2.20 -29.57
C VAL A 228 -7.64 1.30 -28.58
N ASP A 229 -7.09 1.10 -27.38
CA ASP A 229 -7.68 0.27 -26.33
C ASP A 229 -7.33 0.79 -24.93
N ALA A 230 -8.16 0.49 -23.94
CA ALA A 230 -8.00 0.98 -22.57
C ALA A 230 -8.76 0.13 -21.53
N TYR A 231 -8.19 -0.01 -20.34
CA TYR A 231 -8.94 -0.49 -19.17
C TYR A 231 -8.83 0.46 -17.98
N LYS A 232 -9.91 0.47 -17.19
CA LYS A 232 -10.07 1.21 -15.96
C LYS A 232 -10.01 0.27 -14.75
N LEU A 233 -9.55 0.78 -13.61
CA LEU A 233 -9.76 0.21 -12.28
C LEU A 233 -9.89 1.32 -11.20
N ARG A 234 -10.40 0.99 -10.01
CA ARG A 234 -10.38 1.89 -8.84
C ARG A 234 -9.08 1.67 -8.06
N SER A 235 -8.19 2.66 -8.10
CA SER A 235 -6.89 2.63 -7.44
C SER A 235 -6.80 3.60 -6.27
N PRO A 236 -6.09 3.25 -5.19
CA PRO A 236 -5.51 4.22 -4.27
C PRO A 236 -4.62 5.24 -4.97
N MET A 237 -4.88 6.52 -4.71
CA MET A 237 -3.98 7.63 -5.00
C MET A 237 -3.61 8.30 -3.68
N ILE A 238 -2.31 8.58 -3.50
CA ILE A 238 -1.71 8.95 -2.22
C ILE A 238 -0.94 10.26 -2.39
N ASP A 239 -1.26 11.30 -1.62
CA ASP A 239 -0.31 12.39 -1.40
C ASP A 239 0.78 11.89 -0.45
N THR A 240 1.84 11.35 -1.05
CA THR A 240 2.91 10.65 -0.32
C THR A 240 3.72 11.56 0.63
N ASP A 241 3.70 12.88 0.43
CA ASP A 241 4.36 13.86 1.31
C ASP A 241 3.56 14.04 2.60
N VAL A 242 2.23 14.11 2.51
CA VAL A 242 1.33 14.09 3.67
C VAL A 242 1.35 12.72 4.34
N ALA A 243 1.13 11.66 3.55
CA ALA A 243 0.98 10.29 4.02
C ALA A 243 2.21 9.82 4.79
N LEU A 244 3.43 9.98 4.26
CA LEU A 244 4.63 9.49 4.93
C LEU A 244 4.90 10.26 6.22
N THR A 245 4.75 11.59 6.23
CA THR A 245 4.89 12.40 7.45
C THR A 245 3.89 11.97 8.54
N LYS A 246 2.69 11.53 8.15
CA LYS A 246 1.66 11.06 9.08
C LYS A 246 1.92 9.64 9.58
N ILE A 247 2.33 8.71 8.71
CA ILE A 247 2.79 7.37 9.10
C ILE A 247 4.00 7.49 10.05
N THR A 248 4.98 8.34 9.72
CA THR A 248 6.17 8.59 10.56
C THR A 248 5.77 9.09 11.96
N LYS A 249 4.75 9.94 12.06
CA LYS A 249 4.20 10.40 13.34
C LYS A 249 3.47 9.29 14.11
N LEU A 250 2.71 8.43 13.42
CA LEU A 250 2.02 7.29 14.03
C LEU A 250 3.01 6.25 14.58
N VAL A 251 4.02 5.87 13.79
CA VAL A 251 5.10 4.95 14.18
C VAL A 251 5.82 5.48 15.43
N LYS A 252 6.07 6.79 15.50
CA LYS A 252 6.62 7.43 16.70
C LYS A 252 5.65 7.42 17.89
N SER A 253 4.35 7.66 17.70
CA SER A 253 3.37 7.62 18.80
C SER A 253 3.15 6.22 19.36
N LYS A 254 3.27 5.18 18.52
CA LYS A 254 3.24 3.77 18.92
C LYS A 254 4.47 3.33 19.74
N GLY A 255 5.43 4.23 19.97
CA GLY A 255 6.55 4.01 20.89
C GLY A 255 7.88 3.66 20.22
N ALA A 256 8.00 3.74 18.89
CA ALA A 256 9.31 3.55 18.25
C ALA A 256 10.28 4.67 18.61
N GLN A 257 11.52 4.29 18.92
CA GLN A 257 12.64 5.22 19.13
C GLN A 257 13.22 5.64 17.77
N PHE A 258 13.57 6.92 17.63
CA PHE A 258 14.03 7.50 16.36
C PHE A 258 15.46 8.02 16.53
N ILE A 259 16.38 7.56 15.70
CA ILE A 259 17.81 7.90 15.75
C ILE A 259 18.25 8.45 14.39
N THR A 260 18.74 9.69 14.38
CA THR A 260 19.36 10.28 13.19
C THR A 260 20.83 9.87 13.11
N LEU A 261 21.16 8.96 12.19
CA LEU A 261 22.52 8.49 11.96
C LEU A 261 22.67 7.95 10.53
N THR A 262 23.82 8.21 9.90
CA THR A 262 24.24 7.53 8.67
C THR A 262 25.15 6.35 9.05
N LEU A 263 24.89 5.18 8.46
CA LEU A 263 25.77 4.01 8.56
C LEU A 263 26.54 3.83 7.25
N THR A 264 27.71 3.22 7.34
CA THR A 264 28.63 2.87 6.25
C THR A 264 29.21 1.48 6.51
N GLY A 265 29.73 0.82 5.48
CA GLY A 265 30.20 -0.57 5.51
C GLY A 265 29.05 -1.59 5.52
N LYS A 266 29.34 -2.85 5.18
CA LYS A 266 28.32 -3.91 5.14
C LYS A 266 27.72 -4.13 6.54
N LEU A 267 26.42 -4.39 6.61
CA LEU A 267 25.72 -4.60 7.87
C LEU A 267 26.12 -5.92 8.54
N VAL A 268 26.44 -6.97 7.77
CA VAL A 268 26.84 -8.27 8.30
C VAL A 268 28.16 -8.21 9.09
N ASP A 269 29.08 -7.32 8.70
CA ASP A 269 30.37 -7.13 9.37
C ASP A 269 30.23 -6.40 10.73
N GLN A 270 29.21 -5.55 10.86
CA GLN A 270 28.91 -4.76 12.07
C GLN A 270 27.65 -5.24 12.82
N GLU A 271 27.09 -6.41 12.45
CA GLU A 271 25.80 -6.89 12.96
C GLU A 271 25.81 -7.04 14.49
N ALA A 272 26.89 -7.61 15.04
CA ALA A 272 27.02 -7.82 16.48
C ALA A 272 27.04 -6.50 17.26
N ASP A 273 27.81 -5.53 16.77
CA ASP A 273 27.99 -4.23 17.40
C ASP A 273 26.70 -3.41 17.36
N LEU A 274 25.96 -3.44 16.24
CA LEU A 274 24.66 -2.79 16.12
C LEU A 274 23.61 -3.43 17.05
N LEU A 275 23.51 -4.76 17.08
CA LEU A 275 22.59 -5.47 17.95
C LEU A 275 22.90 -5.18 19.43
N GLN A 276 24.18 -5.21 19.84
CA GLN A 276 24.59 -4.87 21.20
C GLN A 276 24.30 -3.39 21.53
N LYS A 277 24.74 -2.46 20.66
CA LYS A 277 24.62 -1.00 20.88
C LYS A 277 23.18 -0.55 21.08
N TYR A 278 22.25 -1.12 20.34
CA TYR A 278 20.83 -0.75 20.41
C TYR A 278 19.98 -1.73 21.23
N SER A 279 20.60 -2.72 21.87
CA SER A 279 19.91 -3.80 22.61
C SER A 279 18.84 -4.52 21.77
N ALA A 280 19.13 -4.69 20.48
CA ALA A 280 18.24 -5.28 19.50
C ALA A 280 18.50 -6.78 19.31
N ASP A 281 17.44 -7.51 18.98
CA ASP A 281 17.45 -8.95 18.70
C ASP A 281 17.55 -9.26 17.20
N ALA A 282 17.15 -8.34 16.33
CA ALA A 282 17.29 -8.47 14.88
C ALA A 282 17.36 -7.08 14.20
N ILE A 283 17.83 -7.08 12.94
CA ILE A 283 17.98 -5.86 12.11
C ILE A 283 17.10 -5.99 10.87
N VAL A 284 16.40 -4.91 10.49
CA VAL A 284 15.78 -4.76 9.16
C VAL A 284 16.55 -3.71 8.36
N ASN A 285 17.12 -4.10 7.21
CA ASN A 285 17.69 -3.17 6.24
C ASN A 285 16.62 -2.77 5.21
N ALA A 286 16.09 -1.55 5.36
CA ALA A 286 15.14 -0.92 4.45
C ALA A 286 15.72 0.36 3.82
N THR A 287 17.03 0.38 3.52
CA THR A 287 17.77 1.60 3.13
C THR A 287 17.68 1.98 1.65
N GLY A 288 16.97 1.22 0.83
CA GLY A 288 16.80 1.51 -0.60
C GLY A 288 18.13 1.48 -1.33
N LEU A 289 18.59 2.64 -1.84
CA LEU A 289 19.89 2.76 -2.51
C LEU A 289 21.08 2.51 -1.57
N GLY A 290 20.91 2.75 -0.26
CA GLY A 290 21.94 2.46 0.74
C GLY A 290 22.35 0.99 0.79
N SER A 291 21.51 0.08 0.32
CA SER A 291 21.81 -1.36 0.30
C SER A 291 22.93 -1.75 -0.67
N TRP A 292 23.28 -0.91 -1.65
CA TRP A 292 24.47 -1.12 -2.48
C TRP A 292 25.72 -1.31 -1.59
N GLU A 293 25.88 -0.47 -0.57
CA GLU A 293 26.94 -0.58 0.43
C GLU A 293 26.53 -1.48 1.61
N LEU A 294 25.37 -1.20 2.21
CA LEU A 294 24.96 -1.78 3.50
C LEU A 294 24.57 -3.26 3.41
N ALA A 295 24.16 -3.76 2.24
CA ALA A 295 24.03 -5.19 1.97
C ALA A 295 25.18 -5.74 1.10
N GLY A 296 26.05 -4.87 0.59
CA GLY A 296 27.04 -5.24 -0.43
C GLY A 296 26.41 -5.73 -1.73
N ASP A 297 25.21 -5.24 -2.07
CA ASP A 297 24.43 -5.71 -3.22
C ASP A 297 24.63 -4.79 -4.43
N GLU A 298 25.65 -5.09 -5.22
CA GLU A 298 26.03 -4.37 -6.45
C GLU A 298 24.92 -4.36 -7.51
N ASN A 299 23.84 -5.15 -7.36
CA ASN A 299 22.67 -5.10 -8.23
C ASN A 299 21.77 -3.88 -7.97
N VAL A 300 21.96 -3.14 -6.87
CA VAL A 300 21.18 -1.94 -6.53
C VAL A 300 21.72 -0.72 -7.28
N TYR A 301 20.84 -0.04 -8.03
CA TYR A 301 21.22 1.11 -8.86
C TYR A 301 20.19 2.26 -8.76
N PRO A 302 20.62 3.52 -8.95
CA PRO A 302 19.72 4.66 -9.01
C PRO A 302 18.96 4.69 -10.33
N LEU A 303 17.64 4.64 -10.26
CA LEU A 303 16.76 4.87 -11.40
C LEU A 303 16.15 6.26 -11.28
N ARG A 304 16.84 7.28 -11.81
CA ARG A 304 16.37 8.68 -11.80
C ARG A 304 15.02 8.79 -12.51
N GLY A 305 14.17 9.70 -12.06
CA GLY A 305 13.07 10.18 -12.87
C GLY A 305 12.51 11.48 -12.35
N ALA A 306 11.86 12.20 -13.24
CA ALA A 306 11.15 13.43 -12.94
C ALA A 306 9.70 13.35 -13.45
N MET A 307 8.85 14.18 -12.85
CA MET A 307 7.46 14.50 -13.26
C MET A 307 7.31 16.02 -13.11
N ILE A 308 6.44 16.65 -13.90
CA ILE A 308 6.07 18.05 -13.67
C ILE A 308 4.98 18.09 -12.61
N ARG A 309 5.04 19.07 -11.70
CA ARG A 309 4.05 19.28 -10.65
C ARG A 309 3.25 20.54 -10.95
N VAL A 310 1.96 20.40 -11.25
CA VAL A 310 1.08 21.50 -11.65
C VAL A 310 -0.05 21.73 -10.65
N VAL A 311 -0.57 22.96 -10.60
CA VAL A 311 -1.68 23.34 -9.72
C VAL A 311 -3.01 22.87 -10.31
N ASN A 312 -3.72 21.98 -9.60
CA ASN A 312 -4.90 21.27 -10.09
C ASN A 312 -6.19 21.81 -9.44
N ASN A 313 -6.49 23.09 -9.65
CA ASN A 313 -7.52 23.83 -8.93
C ASN A 313 -8.68 24.37 -9.81
N ASN A 314 -8.76 23.92 -11.07
CA ASN A 314 -9.74 24.37 -12.07
C ASN A 314 -9.61 25.84 -12.54
N GLN A 315 -8.46 26.49 -12.37
CA GLN A 315 -8.22 27.85 -12.88
C GLN A 315 -7.68 27.87 -14.32
N HIS A 316 -6.70 27.03 -14.63
CA HIS A 316 -5.99 27.05 -15.93
C HIS A 316 -6.47 25.95 -16.88
N PHE A 317 -6.76 24.77 -16.33
CA PHE A 317 -7.33 23.63 -17.05
C PHE A 317 -8.45 22.99 -16.20
N LYS A 318 -9.30 22.16 -16.82
CA LYS A 318 -10.35 21.41 -16.12
C LYS A 318 -9.72 20.47 -15.10
N LYS A 319 -10.12 20.57 -13.82
CA LYS A 319 -9.54 19.77 -12.73
C LYS A 319 -9.53 18.27 -13.06
N VAL A 320 -8.36 17.67 -13.00
CA VAL A 320 -8.16 16.24 -13.29
C VAL A 320 -8.32 15.44 -11.99
N THR A 321 -9.28 14.52 -11.97
CA THR A 321 -9.59 13.66 -10.80
C THR A 321 -9.38 12.17 -11.05
N THR A 322 -8.96 11.82 -12.26
CA THR A 322 -8.72 10.46 -12.76
C THR A 322 -7.24 10.34 -13.08
N ALA A 323 -6.60 9.22 -12.73
CA ALA A 323 -5.25 8.94 -13.20
C ALA A 323 -5.29 8.41 -14.63
N LEU A 324 -4.43 8.95 -15.49
CA LEU A 324 -4.30 8.56 -16.89
C LEU A 324 -2.87 8.11 -17.11
N ALA A 325 -2.69 6.87 -17.58
CA ALA A 325 -1.37 6.27 -17.73
C ALA A 325 -1.20 5.56 -19.07
N VAL A 326 -0.01 5.71 -19.65
CA VAL A 326 0.51 4.89 -20.76
C VAL A 326 1.79 4.26 -20.25
N SER A 327 1.87 2.92 -20.24
CA SER A 327 3.08 2.22 -19.78
C SER A 327 4.25 2.44 -20.74
N ALA A 328 5.48 2.38 -20.24
CA ALA A 328 6.65 2.32 -21.10
C ALA A 328 6.70 0.98 -21.85
N GLU A 329 6.88 1.00 -23.18
CA GLU A 329 7.24 -0.18 -23.98
C GLU A 329 8.78 -0.28 -24.05
N ALA A 330 9.42 -0.80 -22.99
CA ALA A 330 10.87 -0.97 -22.90
C ALA A 330 11.25 -2.25 -22.13
N GLU A 331 12.41 -2.83 -22.44
CA GLU A 331 12.98 -3.96 -21.70
C GLU A 331 14.46 -3.71 -21.39
N GLY A 332 14.88 -4.07 -20.17
CA GLY A 332 16.27 -3.93 -19.71
C GLY A 332 16.59 -2.58 -19.05
N ASN A 333 17.89 -2.33 -18.86
CA ASN A 333 18.41 -1.16 -18.16
C ASN A 333 18.62 0.02 -19.12
N ILE A 334 17.52 0.56 -19.66
CA ILE A 334 17.53 1.67 -20.63
C ILE A 334 16.67 2.85 -20.17
N GLU A 335 16.87 4.03 -20.78
CA GLU A 335 15.98 5.17 -20.58
C GLU A 335 14.57 4.83 -21.09
N THR A 336 13.54 5.16 -20.31
CA THR A 336 12.14 4.98 -20.69
C THR A 336 11.34 6.26 -20.52
N LYS A 337 10.35 6.47 -21.38
CA LYS A 337 9.36 7.55 -21.30
C LYS A 337 7.97 6.95 -21.16
N PHE A 338 7.10 7.60 -20.42
CA PHE A 338 5.72 7.16 -20.19
C PHE A 338 4.82 8.36 -19.88
N ILE A 339 3.52 8.24 -20.12
CA ILE A 339 2.54 9.23 -19.67
C ILE A 339 2.03 8.80 -18.29
N PHE A 340 2.10 9.69 -17.31
CA PHE A 340 1.63 9.43 -15.94
C PHE A 340 1.02 10.70 -15.35
N ILE A 341 -0.23 10.96 -15.74
CA ILE A 341 -1.01 12.11 -15.28
C ILE A 341 -1.82 11.66 -14.06
N VAL A 342 -1.32 11.96 -12.86
CA VAL A 342 -1.83 11.40 -11.59
C VAL A 342 -2.16 12.49 -10.56
N PRO A 343 -3.45 12.65 -10.19
CA PRO A 343 -3.87 13.59 -9.16
C PRO A 343 -3.29 13.26 -7.78
N ARG A 344 -2.60 14.22 -7.17
CA ARG A 344 -1.94 14.08 -5.88
C ARG A 344 -2.67 14.93 -4.83
N GLY A 345 -3.42 14.27 -3.95
CA GLY A 345 -4.36 14.96 -3.07
C GLY A 345 -5.45 15.69 -3.89
N ASP A 346 -5.87 16.88 -3.47
CA ASP A 346 -6.93 17.64 -4.14
C ASP A 346 -6.45 18.90 -4.90
N GLY A 347 -5.25 19.41 -4.61
CA GLY A 347 -4.73 20.66 -5.20
C GLY A 347 -3.59 20.50 -6.19
N ILE A 348 -3.03 19.30 -6.35
CA ILE A 348 -1.84 19.02 -7.19
C ILE A 348 -2.16 17.94 -8.22
N LEU A 349 -1.54 18.07 -9.38
CA LEU A 349 -1.46 17.03 -10.40
C LEU A 349 0.02 16.82 -10.73
N TYR A 350 0.43 15.56 -10.79
CA TYR A 350 1.70 15.19 -11.42
C TYR A 350 1.42 14.86 -12.89
N THR A 351 2.30 15.27 -13.79
CA THR A 351 2.23 14.94 -15.22
C THR A 351 3.55 14.38 -15.73
N GLY A 352 3.44 13.53 -16.75
CA GLY A 352 4.56 12.94 -17.45
C GLY A 352 5.34 11.91 -16.65
N GLY A 353 6.39 11.41 -17.27
CA GLY A 353 7.44 10.75 -16.54
C GLY A 353 8.45 10.05 -17.43
N PHE A 354 9.66 9.94 -16.89
CA PHE A 354 10.69 9.08 -17.44
C PHE A 354 11.43 8.33 -16.33
N SER A 355 12.22 7.35 -16.77
CA SER A 355 13.18 6.67 -15.93
C SER A 355 14.53 6.57 -16.63
N GLU A 356 15.60 7.01 -15.98
CA GLU A 356 16.98 6.93 -16.49
C GLU A 356 17.84 6.15 -15.49
N PRO A 357 18.30 4.95 -15.85
CA PRO A 357 19.26 4.20 -15.02
C PRO A 357 20.58 4.94 -14.86
N ASP A 358 21.22 4.73 -13.71
CA ASP A 358 22.59 5.14 -13.39
C ASP A 358 22.85 6.66 -13.43
N LYS A 359 21.79 7.46 -13.60
CA LYS A 359 21.80 8.92 -13.45
C LYS A 359 21.52 9.33 -12.02
N THR A 360 22.21 10.39 -11.57
CA THR A 360 22.16 10.89 -10.19
C THR A 360 22.11 12.42 -10.09
N ASP A 361 22.41 13.11 -11.19
CA ASP A 361 22.35 14.56 -11.33
C ASP A 361 20.90 15.09 -11.21
N ARG A 362 20.75 16.26 -10.59
CA ARG A 362 19.45 16.94 -10.47
C ARG A 362 19.16 17.73 -11.74
N LEU A 363 17.93 17.64 -12.21
CA LEU A 363 17.41 18.35 -13.37
C LEU A 363 16.96 19.77 -12.98
N VAL A 364 17.07 20.71 -13.91
CA VAL A 364 16.53 22.06 -13.78
C VAL A 364 15.15 22.15 -14.45
N GLU A 365 14.44 23.25 -14.22
CA GLU A 365 13.05 23.42 -14.67
C GLU A 365 12.90 23.63 -16.19
N ASP A 366 13.94 24.21 -16.78
CA ASP A 366 14.17 24.50 -18.20
C ASP A 366 14.98 23.41 -18.92
N ASP A 367 15.16 22.24 -18.30
CA ASP A 367 15.82 21.11 -18.96
C ASP A 367 15.00 20.66 -20.20
N PRO A 368 15.62 20.46 -21.37
CA PRO A 368 14.92 20.06 -22.59
C PRO A 368 14.06 18.79 -22.45
N LYS A 369 14.42 17.84 -21.56
CA LYS A 369 13.60 16.65 -21.29
C LYS A 369 12.31 17.01 -20.54
N ILE A 370 12.35 18.01 -19.65
CA ILE A 370 11.16 18.51 -18.93
C ILE A 370 10.26 19.28 -19.90
N GLU A 371 10.82 20.08 -20.81
CA GLU A 371 10.03 20.72 -21.87
C GLU A 371 9.40 19.73 -22.86
N GLU A 372 10.12 18.67 -23.24
CA GLU A 372 9.60 17.65 -24.15
C GLU A 372 8.46 16.87 -23.48
N MET A 373 8.65 16.46 -22.22
CA MET A 373 7.64 15.77 -21.41
C MET A 373 6.37 16.61 -21.23
N ALA A 374 6.50 17.92 -20.99
CA ALA A 374 5.38 18.86 -20.95
C ALA A 374 4.55 18.84 -22.26
N LYS A 375 5.23 18.91 -23.41
CA LYS A 375 4.61 18.91 -24.74
C LYS A 375 3.94 17.57 -25.07
N ASP A 376 4.46 16.47 -24.55
CA ASP A 376 3.86 15.13 -24.71
C ASP A 376 2.62 14.93 -23.83
N ASP A 377 2.64 15.42 -22.58
CA ASP A 377 1.46 15.43 -21.69
C ASP A 377 0.30 16.26 -22.27
N GLU A 378 0.58 17.47 -22.74
CA GLU A 378 -0.42 18.39 -23.32
C GLU A 378 -0.99 17.86 -24.65
N ARG A 379 -0.17 17.13 -25.42
CA ARG A 379 -0.63 16.40 -26.61
C ARG A 379 -1.51 15.21 -26.24
N PHE A 380 -1.17 14.49 -25.17
CA PHE A 380 -1.91 13.33 -24.72
C PHE A 380 -3.28 13.70 -24.13
N LEU A 381 -3.35 14.74 -23.29
CA LEU A 381 -4.57 15.22 -22.65
C LEU A 381 -4.94 16.63 -23.15
N PRO A 382 -5.77 16.76 -24.20
CA PRO A 382 -6.13 18.07 -24.75
C PRO A 382 -6.76 19.00 -23.72
N GLY A 383 -6.23 20.22 -23.64
CA GLY A 383 -6.66 21.24 -22.69
C GLY A 383 -6.04 21.13 -21.29
N LEU A 384 -5.08 20.23 -21.09
CA LEU A 384 -4.10 20.36 -20.01
C LEU A 384 -3.20 21.58 -20.25
N ASP A 385 -2.74 22.21 -19.18
CA ASP A 385 -1.74 23.29 -19.19
C ASP A 385 -0.68 22.99 -18.13
N THR A 386 0.57 22.79 -18.58
CA THR A 386 1.72 22.43 -17.73
C THR A 386 2.63 23.61 -17.41
N SER A 387 2.28 24.82 -17.84
CA SER A 387 3.02 26.05 -17.56
C SER A 387 2.77 26.58 -16.13
N HIS A 388 1.59 26.33 -15.58
CA HIS A 388 1.19 26.76 -14.23
C HIS A 388 1.63 25.74 -13.15
N ARG A 389 2.95 25.65 -12.98
CA ARG A 389 3.65 24.71 -12.08
C ARG A 389 3.56 25.15 -10.61
N ASP A 390 3.70 24.20 -9.69
CA ASP A 390 3.74 24.48 -8.25
C ASP A 390 5.05 25.20 -7.88
N PRO A 391 5.02 26.47 -7.46
CA PRO A 391 6.24 27.25 -7.19
C PRO A 391 7.05 26.72 -6.01
N ALA A 392 6.50 25.86 -5.16
CA ALA A 392 7.25 25.24 -4.08
C ALA A 392 8.19 24.12 -4.57
N TYR A 393 7.82 23.41 -5.66
CA TYR A 393 8.55 22.25 -6.17
C TYR A 393 8.06 21.88 -7.58
N PRO A 394 8.42 22.64 -8.63
CA PRO A 394 7.81 22.54 -9.96
C PRO A 394 8.20 21.26 -10.72
N VAL A 395 9.41 20.72 -10.46
CA VAL A 395 9.89 19.45 -11.01
C VAL A 395 10.04 18.43 -9.88
N ALA A 396 9.13 17.46 -9.83
CA ALA A 396 9.13 16.37 -8.87
C ALA A 396 10.08 15.25 -9.32
N GLN A 397 11.30 15.26 -8.79
CA GLN A 397 12.40 14.39 -9.24
C GLN A 397 13.06 13.64 -8.09
N GLY A 398 13.43 12.37 -8.32
CA GLY A 398 14.11 11.56 -7.32
C GLY A 398 14.78 10.31 -7.90
N LEU A 399 15.62 9.68 -7.09
CA LEU A 399 16.30 8.44 -7.43
C LEU A 399 15.50 7.27 -6.86
N ARG A 400 14.87 6.48 -7.73
CA ARG A 400 14.14 5.28 -7.33
C ARG A 400 15.16 4.19 -6.96
N PRO A 401 15.00 3.47 -5.83
CA PRO A 401 15.91 2.40 -5.43
C PRO A 401 15.62 1.13 -6.25
N ALA A 402 16.12 1.09 -7.48
CA ALA A 402 15.96 -0.04 -8.37
C ALA A 402 17.03 -1.11 -8.10
N ARG A 403 16.78 -2.31 -8.61
CA ARG A 403 17.65 -3.48 -8.40
C ARG A 403 17.53 -4.45 -9.58
N HIS A 404 18.65 -4.98 -10.07
CA HIS A 404 18.64 -6.09 -11.03
C HIS A 404 18.20 -7.39 -10.33
N GLY A 405 17.30 -8.16 -10.95
CA GLY A 405 16.63 -9.28 -10.26
C GLY A 405 15.56 -8.81 -9.27
N ASP A 406 14.94 -7.65 -9.54
CA ASP A 406 13.76 -7.09 -8.87
C ASP A 406 13.92 -6.89 -7.34
N VAL A 407 12.79 -6.66 -6.66
CA VAL A 407 12.71 -6.39 -5.22
C VAL A 407 13.22 -7.57 -4.40
N LEU A 408 14.06 -7.29 -3.39
CA LEU A 408 14.60 -8.29 -2.46
C LEU A 408 13.95 -8.10 -1.08
N CYS A 409 13.25 -9.13 -0.60
CA CYS A 409 12.89 -9.27 0.81
C CYS A 409 13.34 -10.65 1.30
N GLN A 410 14.40 -10.70 2.09
CA GLN A 410 15.10 -11.95 2.41
C GLN A 410 15.96 -11.80 3.67
N ARG A 411 16.24 -12.90 4.38
CA ARG A 411 17.31 -12.92 5.39
C ARG A 411 18.70 -12.88 4.73
N GLU A 412 19.67 -12.34 5.45
CA GLU A 412 21.11 -12.44 5.13
C GLU A 412 21.53 -13.92 5.10
N LEU A 413 22.25 -14.32 4.04
CA LEU A 413 22.65 -15.71 3.75
C LEU A 413 24.10 -16.00 4.15
N THR A 414 24.87 -14.98 4.50
CA THR A 414 26.30 -15.09 4.84
C THR A 414 26.52 -16.10 5.96
N TYR A 415 27.28 -17.15 5.64
CA TYR A 415 27.70 -18.19 6.59
C TYR A 415 29.05 -18.80 6.14
N PRO A 416 30.03 -18.98 7.05
CA PRO A 416 30.03 -18.57 8.46
C PRO A 416 30.01 -17.05 8.61
N LEU A 417 29.53 -16.56 9.75
CA LEU A 417 29.45 -15.13 10.03
C LEU A 417 30.84 -14.49 10.25
N PRO A 418 31.03 -13.21 9.91
CA PRO A 418 32.23 -12.44 10.24
C PRO A 418 32.60 -12.56 11.73
N GLY A 419 33.90 -12.57 12.01
CA GLY A 419 34.43 -12.77 13.37
C GLY A 419 34.22 -14.18 13.96
N GLY A 420 33.72 -15.14 13.18
CA GLY A 420 33.50 -16.52 13.64
C GLY A 420 32.30 -16.68 14.58
N ARG A 421 31.32 -15.77 14.53
CA ARG A 421 30.09 -15.89 15.32
C ARG A 421 29.33 -17.16 14.96
N LYS A 422 28.74 -17.82 15.97
CA LYS A 422 27.90 -19.02 15.78
C LYS A 422 26.48 -18.63 15.38
N GLY A 423 25.81 -19.54 14.67
CA GLY A 423 24.44 -19.36 14.20
C GLY A 423 24.38 -18.65 12.84
N TYR A 424 23.17 -18.19 12.49
CA TYR A 424 22.87 -17.46 11.26
C TYR A 424 22.68 -15.98 11.54
N SER A 425 22.78 -15.14 10.51
CA SER A 425 22.52 -13.71 10.64
C SER A 425 21.07 -13.45 11.06
N ARG A 426 20.90 -12.39 11.85
CA ARG A 426 19.61 -11.83 12.26
C ARG A 426 19.25 -10.55 11.48
N ILE A 427 19.87 -10.35 10.31
CA ILE A 427 19.52 -9.28 9.36
C ILE A 427 18.43 -9.78 8.39
N VAL A 428 17.39 -8.97 8.23
CA VAL A 428 16.37 -9.07 7.18
C VAL A 428 16.52 -7.88 6.24
N HIS A 429 16.75 -8.15 4.97
CA HIS A 429 16.80 -7.16 3.90
C HIS A 429 15.41 -6.95 3.31
N CYS A 430 15.05 -5.70 3.00
CA CYS A 430 13.83 -5.34 2.28
C CYS A 430 14.05 -4.07 1.46
N TYR A 431 14.49 -4.21 0.20
CA TYR A 431 14.83 -3.08 -0.68
C TYR A 431 14.72 -3.45 -2.18
N GLY A 432 15.06 -2.52 -3.08
CA GLY A 432 15.00 -2.75 -4.53
C GLY A 432 13.61 -2.53 -5.15
N HIS A 433 12.70 -1.84 -4.45
CA HIS A 433 11.31 -1.65 -4.86
C HIS A 433 11.10 -0.75 -6.10
N ALA A 434 12.14 -0.11 -6.63
CA ALA A 434 12.07 0.82 -7.77
C ALA A 434 10.93 1.86 -7.62
N GLY A 435 10.03 1.97 -8.59
CA GLY A 435 8.84 2.83 -8.52
C GLY A 435 7.70 2.32 -7.64
N SER A 436 7.73 1.04 -7.23
CA SER A 436 6.61 0.33 -6.61
C SER A 436 6.61 0.36 -5.07
N GLY A 437 7.47 1.17 -4.45
CA GLY A 437 7.66 1.18 -2.99
C GLY A 437 6.38 1.39 -2.18
N TRP A 438 5.48 2.28 -2.62
CA TRP A 438 4.16 2.44 -2.00
C TRP A 438 3.24 1.25 -2.30
N SER A 439 3.14 0.85 -3.57
CA SER A 439 2.27 -0.24 -4.03
C SER A 439 2.53 -1.56 -3.31
N LEU A 440 3.77 -1.84 -2.88
CA LEU A 440 4.16 -3.09 -2.21
C LEU A 440 4.30 -2.98 -0.68
N SER A 441 4.25 -1.75 -0.13
CA SER A 441 4.74 -1.40 1.21
C SER A 441 4.25 -2.26 2.39
N PHE A 442 2.94 -2.52 2.49
CA PHE A 442 2.37 -3.28 3.61
C PHE A 442 2.50 -4.79 3.41
N GLY A 443 2.52 -5.23 2.16
CA GLY A 443 2.82 -6.63 1.81
C GLY A 443 4.26 -7.02 2.13
N SER A 444 5.24 -6.19 1.75
CA SER A 444 6.63 -6.44 2.11
C SER A 444 6.88 -6.27 3.62
N ALA A 445 6.12 -5.41 4.31
CA ALA A 445 6.17 -5.33 5.78
C ALA A 445 5.67 -6.61 6.48
N LEU A 446 4.66 -7.27 5.92
CA LEU A 446 4.20 -8.59 6.40
C LEU A 446 5.29 -9.65 6.20
N GLU A 447 5.96 -9.66 5.05
CA GLU A 447 7.10 -10.55 4.80
C GLU A 447 8.24 -10.32 5.80
N VAL A 448 8.61 -9.05 6.05
CA VAL A 448 9.62 -8.67 7.04
C VAL A 448 9.27 -9.24 8.42
N LYS A 449 8.01 -9.16 8.87
CA LYS A 449 7.57 -9.76 10.15
C LYS A 449 7.80 -11.27 10.17
N THR A 450 7.44 -11.98 9.09
CA THR A 450 7.66 -13.44 8.96
C THR A 450 9.16 -13.80 9.01
N LEU A 451 10.00 -13.06 8.27
CA LEU A 451 11.44 -13.27 8.24
C LEU A 451 12.12 -12.91 9.56
N ILE A 452 11.63 -11.91 10.29
CA ILE A 452 12.08 -11.59 11.65
C ILE A 452 11.75 -12.74 12.61
N ASN A 453 10.57 -13.35 12.52
CA ASN A 453 10.24 -14.53 13.34
C ASN A 453 11.18 -15.70 13.06
N SER A 454 11.44 -16.01 11.79
CA SER A 454 12.42 -17.02 11.38
C SER A 454 13.83 -16.73 11.94
N ALA A 455 14.24 -15.45 11.92
CA ALA A 455 15.53 -15.02 12.46
C ALA A 455 15.63 -15.17 13.99
N LEU A 456 14.57 -14.83 14.73
CA LEU A 456 14.48 -14.97 16.19
C LEU A 456 14.39 -16.44 16.62
N ALA A 457 13.74 -17.30 15.82
CA ALA A 457 13.71 -18.75 16.02
C ALA A 457 15.05 -19.45 15.70
N GLY A 458 16.02 -18.74 15.12
CA GLY A 458 17.33 -19.28 14.77
C GLY A 458 17.32 -20.23 13.57
N GLU A 459 16.27 -20.18 12.74
CA GLU A 459 16.10 -21.04 11.57
C GLU A 459 17.19 -20.78 10.51
N VAL A 460 17.38 -21.74 9.61
CA VAL A 460 18.28 -21.60 8.46
C VAL A 460 17.70 -20.54 7.49
N PRO A 461 18.45 -19.49 7.12
CA PRO A 461 17.97 -18.52 6.15
C PRO A 461 17.98 -19.14 4.74
N GLU A 462 16.87 -19.00 4.02
CA GLU A 462 16.72 -19.49 2.64
C GLU A 462 16.67 -18.32 1.64
N PRO A 463 17.08 -18.55 0.37
CA PRO A 463 16.88 -17.59 -0.70
C PRO A 463 15.39 -17.30 -0.95
N MET A 464 15.07 -16.05 -1.30
CA MET A 464 13.70 -15.57 -1.54
C MET A 464 12.93 -16.41 -2.57
N HIS A 465 13.60 -16.91 -3.62
CA HIS A 465 13.00 -17.81 -4.62
C HIS A 465 12.53 -19.16 -4.03
N LYS A 466 13.20 -19.69 -3.01
CA LYS A 466 12.76 -20.91 -2.30
C LYS A 466 11.61 -20.65 -1.34
N GLN A 467 11.52 -19.42 -0.83
CA GLN A 467 10.45 -18.93 0.06
C GLN A 467 9.18 -18.54 -0.71
N ALA A 468 9.31 -18.15 -1.98
CA ALA A 468 8.20 -17.76 -2.86
C ALA A 468 6.97 -18.69 -2.81
N PRO A 469 7.12 -20.03 -2.77
CA PRO A 469 5.98 -20.95 -2.72
C PRO A 469 5.49 -21.28 -1.29
N SER A 470 6.20 -20.94 -0.21
CA SER A 470 5.96 -21.53 1.11
C SER A 470 5.11 -20.69 2.08
N ALA A 471 5.09 -19.36 1.97
CA ALA A 471 4.42 -18.52 2.99
C ALA A 471 2.90 -18.30 2.78
N ILE A 472 2.43 -18.14 1.53
CA ILE A 472 0.98 -18.06 1.21
C ILE A 472 0.68 -18.87 -0.07
N SER A 473 0.34 -20.15 0.17
CA SER A 473 -0.17 -21.19 -0.72
C SER A 473 0.64 -21.59 -1.97
N ARG A 474 1.07 -22.86 -1.98
CA ARG A 474 1.39 -23.60 -3.22
C ARG A 474 0.14 -23.88 -4.06
N GLU A 475 -1.05 -23.82 -3.46
CA GLU A 475 -2.33 -24.13 -4.12
C GLU A 475 -2.68 -23.11 -5.20
N GLN A 476 -2.52 -21.80 -4.94
CA GLN A 476 -2.71 -20.76 -5.97
C GLN A 476 -1.75 -20.88 -7.16
N VAL A 477 -0.57 -21.49 -6.97
CA VAL A 477 0.44 -21.70 -8.02
C VAL A 477 0.26 -23.06 -8.73
N ALA A 478 -0.35 -24.05 -8.06
CA ALA A 478 -0.66 -25.35 -8.66
C ALA A 478 -1.67 -25.22 -9.82
N ASP A 479 -2.71 -24.39 -9.63
CA ASP A 479 -3.71 -24.12 -10.68
C ASP A 479 -3.13 -23.40 -11.91
N LEU A 480 -2.04 -22.63 -11.74
CA LEU A 480 -1.33 -22.00 -12.87
C LEU A 480 -0.55 -23.02 -13.73
N LYS A 481 -0.21 -24.20 -13.20
CA LYS A 481 0.43 -25.28 -13.97
C LYS A 481 -0.56 -26.24 -14.62
N MET A 482 -1.84 -26.20 -14.27
CA MET A 482 -2.89 -27.01 -14.91
C MET A 482 -3.61 -26.32 -16.09
N LEU A 483 -3.24 -25.08 -16.43
CA LEU A 483 -3.79 -24.33 -17.56
C LEU A 483 -2.92 -24.36 -18.83
N ALA A 484 -2.02 -25.34 -18.95
CA ALA A 484 -1.48 -25.74 -20.25
C ALA A 484 -2.59 -26.42 -21.09
N PRO A 485 -2.70 -26.16 -22.40
CA PRO A 485 -3.88 -26.55 -23.18
C PRO A 485 -3.95 -28.06 -23.44
N THR A 486 -4.72 -28.78 -22.62
CA THR A 486 -5.27 -30.07 -23.03
C THR A 486 -6.40 -29.84 -24.05
N ARG A 487 -6.27 -30.43 -25.25
CA ARG A 487 -7.29 -30.38 -26.30
C ARG A 487 -8.57 -31.09 -25.85
N ALA A 488 -9.50 -30.35 -25.25
CA ALA A 488 -10.90 -30.77 -25.15
C ALA A 488 -11.60 -30.53 -26.49
N LYS A 489 -12.34 -31.53 -27.00
CA LYS A 489 -13.15 -31.39 -28.21
C LYS A 489 -14.34 -30.45 -27.91
N TRP A 490 -14.55 -29.49 -28.79
CA TRP A 490 -15.71 -28.60 -28.77
C TRP A 490 -16.99 -29.38 -29.12
N ASP A 491 -17.88 -29.54 -28.14
CA ASP A 491 -19.30 -29.85 -28.33
C ASP A 491 -20.04 -28.51 -28.52
N GLY A 492 -20.41 -28.22 -29.76
CA GLY A 492 -21.08 -26.98 -30.11
C GLY A 492 -22.54 -26.97 -29.66
N ARG A 493 -22.84 -26.41 -28.49
CA ARG A 493 -24.21 -26.09 -28.10
C ARG A 493 -24.36 -24.83 -27.23
N LYS A 494 -24.75 -23.74 -27.91
CA LYS A 494 -25.61 -22.61 -27.47
C LYS A 494 -25.42 -22.05 -26.06
N PHE A 495 -25.23 -20.73 -25.96
CA PHE A 495 -26.25 -19.86 -25.35
C PHE A 495 -26.24 -18.46 -26.02
N LYS A 496 -27.29 -17.68 -25.79
CA LYS A 496 -27.57 -16.38 -26.42
C LYS A 496 -27.52 -15.27 -25.36
N TYR A 497 -26.97 -14.13 -25.78
CA TYR A 497 -26.81 -12.86 -25.06
C TYR A 497 -25.77 -12.91 -23.92
#